data_AF-A0AAU8JZ48-F1
#
_entry.id   AF-A0AAU8JZ48-F1
#
_cell.length_a   1.000
_cell.length_b   1.000
_cell.length_c   1.000
_cell.angle_alpha   90.00
_cell.angle_beta   90.00
_cell.angle_gamma   90.00
#
_symmetry.space_group_name_H-M   'P 1'
#
loop_
_entity.id
_entity.type
_entity.pdbx_description
1 polymer ?
#
loop_
_entity_poly.entity_id
_entity_poly.type
_entity_poly.pdbx_seq_one_letter_code
_entity_poly.pdbx_strand_id
1 'polypeptide(L)'
;MSDAQTLLDAVERLADHFRAMPQSRLLGAVPGYPSRAAAGLALARRLAAFALELEGEPLREVPDAGAFAVGDQIAVAGHDLAAAATDHPDTLAAATADTRETAALTA
;
A
#
# COMPACT_ATOMS: atom_id res chain seq x y z
N MET A 1 -19.79 6.13 -5.24
CA MET A 1 -18.35 6.17 -4.88
C MET A 1 -17.62 5.47 -6.02
N SER A 2 -16.59 6.08 -6.61
CA SER A 2 -15.83 5.43 -7.69
C SER A 2 -14.89 4.37 -7.11
N ASP A 3 -14.42 3.44 -7.95
CA ASP A 3 -13.43 2.44 -7.52
C ASP A 3 -12.13 3.10 -7.08
N ALA A 4 -11.72 4.19 -7.75
CA ALA A 4 -10.56 4.98 -7.35
C ALA A 4 -10.73 5.59 -5.96
N GLN A 5 -11.90 6.17 -5.65
CA GLN A 5 -12.17 6.70 -4.31
C GLN A 5 -12.16 5.58 -3.26
N THR A 6 -12.67 4.39 -3.61
CA THR A 6 -12.67 3.23 -2.71
C THR A 6 -11.26 2.78 -2.38
N LEU A 7 -10.35 2.79 -3.36
CA LEU A 7 -8.92 2.52 -3.13
C LEU A 7 -8.31 3.60 -2.23
N LEU A 8 -8.50 4.88 -2.57
CA LEU A 8 -7.96 6.01 -1.81
C LEU A 8 -8.37 5.98 -0.33
N ASP A 9 -9.66 5.75 -0.05
CA ASP A 9 -10.16 5.64 1.32
C ASP A 9 -9.52 4.47 2.09
N ALA A 10 -9.23 3.35 1.40
CA ALA A 10 -8.61 2.18 2.00
C ALA A 10 -7.12 2.41 2.31
N VAL A 11 -6.37 3.00 1.36
CA VAL A 11 -4.93 3.26 1.54
C VAL A 11 -4.68 4.33 2.59
N GLU A 12 -5.49 5.40 2.65
CA GLU A 12 -5.35 6.45 3.67
C GLU A 12 -5.64 5.91 5.07
N ARG A 13 -6.71 5.11 5.23
CA ARG A 13 -7.00 4.48 6.51
C ARG A 13 -5.86 3.58 6.99
N LEU A 14 -5.25 2.82 6.08
CA LEU A 14 -4.12 1.96 6.41
C LEU A 14 -2.86 2.77 6.73
N ALA A 15 -2.57 3.80 5.92
CA ALA A 15 -1.45 4.70 6.12
C ALA A 15 -1.53 5.40 7.48
N ASP A 16 -2.69 5.94 7.83
CA ASP A 16 -2.94 6.57 9.14
C ASP A 16 -2.77 5.58 10.29
N HIS A 17 -3.22 4.34 10.10
CA HIS A 17 -3.02 3.28 11.09
C HIS A 17 -1.52 3.05 11.34
N PHE A 18 -0.71 2.95 10.29
CA PHE A 18 0.74 2.78 10.38
C PHE A 18 1.44 3.99 11.02
N ARG A 19 1.06 5.21 10.63
CA ARG A 19 1.58 6.47 11.19
C ARG A 19 1.33 6.58 12.70
N ALA A 20 0.22 6.02 13.18
CA ALA A 20 -0.13 6.02 14.60
C ALA A 20 0.53 4.88 15.42
N MET A 21 1.17 3.89 14.78
CA MET A 21 1.75 2.76 15.51
C MET A 21 3.04 3.13 16.25
N PRO A 22 3.23 2.66 17.50
CA PRO A 22 4.53 2.74 18.15
C PRO A 22 5.54 1.79 17.50
N GLN A 23 6.83 2.09 17.62
CA GLN A 23 7.93 1.30 17.03
C GLN A 23 7.85 -0.20 17.35
N SER A 24 7.56 -0.54 18.60
CA SER A 24 7.48 -1.94 19.05
C SER A 24 6.38 -2.73 18.31
N ARG A 25 5.29 -2.05 17.93
CA ARG A 25 4.21 -2.66 17.13
C ARG A 25 4.61 -2.77 15.66
N LEU A 26 5.20 -1.71 15.08
CA LEU A 26 5.70 -1.71 13.70
C LEU A 26 6.71 -2.82 13.44
N LEU A 27 7.62 -3.06 14.38
CA LEU A 27 8.67 -4.08 14.29
C LEU A 27 8.19 -5.49 14.68
N GLY A 28 6.96 -5.64 15.18
CA GLY A 28 6.40 -6.94 15.53
C GLY A 28 6.08 -7.78 14.29
N ALA A 29 6.53 -9.04 14.28
CA ALA A 29 6.28 -9.99 13.19
C ALA A 29 4.78 -10.29 12.99
N VAL A 30 4.42 -10.60 11.75
CA VAL A 30 3.08 -11.05 11.34
C VAL A 30 3.23 -12.24 10.38
N PRO A 31 2.21 -13.09 10.18
CA PRO A 31 2.30 -14.21 9.25
C PRO A 31 2.87 -13.79 7.89
N GLY A 32 3.91 -14.47 7.42
CA GLY A 32 4.55 -14.22 6.14
C GLY A 32 5.56 -13.05 6.09
N TYR A 33 5.68 -12.24 7.14
CA TYR A 33 6.58 -11.08 7.15
C TYR A 33 7.36 -10.94 8.46
N PRO A 34 8.63 -10.47 8.40
CA PRO A 34 9.43 -10.26 9.60
C PRO A 34 8.89 -9.15 10.51
N SER A 35 8.05 -8.25 9.98
CA SER A 35 7.41 -7.18 10.74
C SER A 35 6.14 -6.66 10.03
N ARG A 36 5.26 -5.95 10.76
CA ARG A 36 4.16 -5.19 10.16
C ARG A 36 4.66 -4.17 9.15
N ALA A 37 5.78 -3.49 9.45
CA ALA A 37 6.43 -2.57 8.53
C ALA A 37 6.84 -3.25 7.22
N ALA A 38 7.38 -4.47 7.28
CA ALA A 38 7.75 -5.24 6.08
C ALA A 38 6.52 -5.64 5.24
N ALA A 39 5.41 -6.01 5.89
CA ALA A 39 4.15 -6.29 5.20
C ALA A 39 3.60 -5.03 4.49
N GLY A 40 3.61 -3.88 5.16
CA GLY A 40 3.18 -2.61 4.58
C GLY A 40 4.08 -2.14 3.43
N LEU A 41 5.39 -2.30 3.54
CA LEU A 41 6.33 -1.98 2.45
C LEU A 41 6.12 -2.89 1.24
N ALA A 42 5.82 -4.17 1.46
CA ALA A 42 5.48 -5.10 0.38
C ALA A 42 4.21 -4.69 -0.35
N LEU A 43 3.18 -4.21 0.36
CA LEU A 43 2.00 -3.61 -0.26
C LEU A 43 2.36 -2.36 -1.08
N ALA A 44 3.09 -1.41 -0.50
CA ALA A 44 3.48 -0.17 -1.20
C ALA A 44 4.23 -0.45 -2.51
N ARG A 45 5.17 -1.42 -2.49
CA ARG A 45 5.89 -1.88 -3.69
C ARG A 45 4.97 -2.46 -4.75
N ARG A 46 3.97 -3.23 -4.34
CA ARG A 46 2.99 -3.84 -5.26
C ARG A 46 2.10 -2.79 -5.90
N LEU A 47 1.61 -1.83 -5.12
CA LEU A 47 0.80 -0.70 -5.63
C LEU A 47 1.59 0.13 -6.65
N ALA A 48 2.85 0.45 -6.33
CA ALA A 48 3.72 1.17 -7.25
C ALA A 48 4.02 0.36 -8.52
N ALA A 49 4.21 -0.96 -8.41
CA ALA A 49 4.42 -1.82 -9.57
C ALA A 49 3.21 -1.81 -10.52
N PHE A 50 1.99 -1.87 -9.98
CA PHE A 50 0.77 -1.74 -10.80
C PHE A 50 0.68 -0.38 -11.48
N ALA A 51 1.02 0.72 -10.79
CA ALA A 51 1.01 2.05 -11.39
C ALA A 51 1.99 2.13 -12.58
N LEU A 52 3.24 1.68 -12.37
CA LEU A 52 4.27 1.66 -13.41
C LEU A 52 3.87 0.79 -14.61
N GLU A 53 3.27 -0.36 -14.37
CA GLU A 53 2.80 -1.26 -15.42
C GLU A 53 1.73 -0.59 -16.29
N LEU A 54 0.75 0.09 -15.67
CA LEU A 54 -0.29 0.82 -16.39
C LEU A 54 0.25 2.03 -17.15
N GLU A 55 1.30 2.67 -16.65
CA GLU A 55 1.99 3.78 -17.31
C GLU A 55 2.93 3.32 -18.44
N GLY A 56 3.18 2.02 -18.57
CA GLY A 56 4.15 1.48 -19.54
C GLY A 56 5.61 1.78 -19.16
N GLU A 57 5.87 2.03 -17.89
CA GLU A 57 7.16 2.40 -17.34
C GLU A 57 7.93 1.18 -16.81
N PRO A 58 9.29 1.17 -16.88
CA PRO A 58 10.07 0.11 -16.28
C PRO A 58 9.84 0.00 -14.78
N LEU A 59 9.75 -1.24 -14.27
CA LEU A 59 9.61 -1.50 -12.83
C LEU A 59 10.78 -0.88 -12.05
N ARG A 60 10.43 -0.13 -11.00
CA ARG A 60 11.36 0.52 -10.06
C ARG A 60 10.95 0.13 -8.65
N GLU A 61 11.90 -0.40 -7.88
CA GLU A 61 11.62 -0.83 -6.51
C GLU A 61 11.46 0.39 -5.59
N VAL A 62 10.34 0.44 -4.85
CA VAL A 62 10.18 1.42 -3.76
C VAL A 62 11.20 1.06 -2.66
N PRO A 63 12.13 1.96 -2.30
CA PRO A 63 13.19 1.64 -1.35
C PRO A 63 12.61 1.40 0.06
N ASP A 64 13.32 0.62 0.88
CA ASP A 64 13.02 0.61 2.32
C ASP A 64 13.50 1.94 2.93
N ALA A 65 12.56 2.81 3.29
CA ALA A 65 12.84 4.11 3.91
C ALA A 65 12.76 4.07 5.45
N GLY A 66 12.65 2.87 6.03
CA GLY A 66 12.51 2.64 7.47
C GLY A 66 11.05 2.50 7.92
N ALA A 67 10.87 1.83 9.07
CA ALA A 67 9.56 1.38 9.53
C ALA A 67 8.50 2.49 9.71
N PHE A 68 8.92 3.71 10.03
CA PHE A 68 8.01 4.85 10.22
C PHE A 68 7.56 5.51 8.90
N ALA A 69 8.32 5.33 7.82
CA ALA A 69 7.98 5.87 6.50
C ALA A 69 6.94 5.02 5.75
N VAL A 70 6.70 3.77 6.19
CA VAL A 70 5.84 2.82 5.49
C VAL A 70 4.42 3.34 5.28
N GLY A 71 3.85 4.06 6.25
CA GLY A 71 2.53 4.68 6.08
C GLY A 71 2.50 5.68 4.93
N ASP A 72 3.55 6.51 4.79
CA ASP A 72 3.66 7.48 3.70
C ASP A 72 3.91 6.80 2.36
N GLN A 73 4.70 5.72 2.34
CA GLN A 73 4.93 4.93 1.13
C GLN A 73 3.64 4.27 0.62
N ILE A 74 2.79 3.76 1.52
CA ILE A 74 1.47 3.21 1.16
C ILE A 74 0.59 4.32 0.55
N ALA A 75 0.52 5.49 1.19
CA ALA A 75 -0.29 6.60 0.70
C ALA A 75 0.18 7.05 -0.70
N VAL A 76 1.47 7.35 -0.88
CA VAL A 76 2.01 7.78 -2.17
C VAL A 76 1.74 6.75 -3.27
N ALA A 77 2.12 5.48 -3.05
CA ALA A 77 1.93 4.44 -4.05
C ALA A 77 0.44 4.17 -4.37
N GLY A 78 -0.44 4.31 -3.37
CA GLY A 78 -1.89 4.18 -3.56
C GLY A 78 -2.48 5.32 -4.38
N HIS A 79 -2.05 6.56 -4.16
CA HIS A 79 -2.48 7.71 -4.95
C HIS A 79 -1.96 7.66 -6.39
N ASP A 80 -0.70 7.28 -6.58
CA ASP A 80 -0.10 7.10 -7.91
C ASP A 80 -0.89 6.06 -8.71
N LEU A 81 -1.20 4.90 -8.09
CA LEU A 81 -2.03 3.88 -8.73
C LEU A 81 -3.45 4.38 -9.02
N ALA A 82 -4.09 5.08 -8.09
CA ALA A 82 -5.45 5.60 -8.31
C ALA A 82 -5.51 6.57 -9.50
N ALA A 83 -4.46 7.37 -9.72
CA ALA A 83 -4.33 8.23 -10.88
C ALA A 83 -4.13 7.44 -12.18
N ALA A 84 -3.19 6.48 -12.18
CA ALA A 84 -2.87 5.66 -13.36
C ALA A 84 -4.00 4.70 -13.78
N ALA A 85 -4.80 4.22 -12.82
CA ALA A 85 -5.83 3.20 -13.03
C ALA A 85 -7.25 3.74 -13.26
N THR A 86 -7.40 5.02 -13.66
CA THR A 86 -8.72 5.67 -13.83
C THR A 86 -9.69 4.85 -14.71
N ASP A 87 -9.20 4.26 -15.79
CA ASP A 87 -9.98 3.43 -16.72
C ASP A 87 -9.78 1.91 -16.51
N HIS A 88 -9.20 1.50 -15.37
CA HIS A 88 -8.83 0.12 -15.05
C HIS A 88 -9.51 -0.36 -13.75
N PRO A 89 -10.85 -0.54 -13.75
CA PRO A 89 -11.61 -0.85 -12.52
C PRO A 89 -11.19 -2.16 -11.86
N ASP A 90 -10.81 -3.18 -12.64
CA ASP A 90 -10.35 -4.47 -12.09
C ASP A 90 -9.03 -4.31 -11.31
N THR A 91 -8.14 -3.43 -11.78
CA THR A 91 -6.88 -3.13 -11.07
C THR A 91 -7.15 -2.39 -9.77
N LEU A 92 -8.06 -1.42 -9.78
CA LEU A 92 -8.50 -0.69 -8.58
C LEU A 92 -9.14 -1.63 -7.54
N ALA A 93 -9.97 -2.57 -8.00
CA ALA A 93 -10.61 -3.57 -7.15
C ALA A 93 -9.58 -4.52 -6.52
N ALA A 94 -8.62 -5.02 -7.30
CA ALA A 94 -7.54 -5.88 -6.81
C ALA A 94 -6.65 -5.15 -5.79
N ALA A 95 -6.23 -3.93 -6.08
CA ALA A 95 -5.44 -3.11 -5.16
C ALA A 95 -6.18 -2.80 -3.85
N THR A 96 -7.50 -2.59 -3.93
CA THR A 96 -8.35 -2.41 -2.75
C THR A 96 -8.39 -3.68 -1.90
N ALA A 97 -8.51 -4.85 -2.53
CA ALA A 97 -8.50 -6.14 -1.83
C ALA A 97 -7.15 -6.37 -1.12
N ASP A 98 -6.03 -6.15 -1.81
CA ASP A 98 -4.68 -6.26 -1.26
C ASP A 98 -4.45 -5.32 -0.06
N THR A 99 -4.97 -4.09 -0.15
CA THR A 99 -4.90 -3.10 0.94
C THR A 99 -5.67 -3.59 2.16
N ARG A 100 -6.88 -4.14 1.96
CA ARG A 100 -7.71 -4.68 3.05
C ARG A 100 -7.12 -5.94 3.68
N GLU A 101 -6.54 -6.82 2.87
CA GLU A 101 -5.83 -8.00 3.36
C GLU A 101 -4.63 -7.58 4.23
N THR A 102 -3.84 -6.63 3.75
CA THR A 102 -2.71 -6.09 4.52
C THR A 102 -3.19 -5.44 5.81
N ALA A 103 -4.29 -4.69 5.77
CA ALA A 103 -4.89 -4.11 6.98
C ALA A 103 -5.32 -5.19 7.99
N ALA A 104 -5.95 -6.27 7.54
CA ALA A 104 -6.34 -7.37 8.41
C ALA A 104 -5.12 -8.12 9.00
N LEU A 105 -4.07 -8.30 8.21
CA LEU A 105 -2.82 -8.94 8.63
C LEU A 105 -2.06 -8.12 9.67
N THR A 106 -2.15 -6.79 9.59
CA THR A 106 -1.33 -5.85 10.39
C THR A 106 -2.09 -5.18 11.52
N ALA A 107 -3.38 -5.50 11.69
CA ALA A 107 -4.22 -5.04 12.79
C ALA A 107 -3.68 -5.38 14.20
#